data_AF-A0A7C1D2H7-F1
#
_entry.id   AF-A0A7C1D2H7-F1
#
_cell.length_a   1.000
_cell.length_b   1.000
_cell.length_c   1.000
_cell.angle_alpha   90.00
_cell.angle_beta   90.00
_cell.angle_gamma   90.00
#
_symmetry.space_group_name_H-M   'P 1'
#
loop_
_entity.id
_entity.type
_entity.pdbx_description
1 polymer ?
#
loop_
_entity_poly.entity_id
_entity_poly.type
_entity_poly.pdbx_seq_one_letter_code
_entity_poly.pdbx_strand_id
1 'polypeptide(L)'
;MKKLFHFMVIISFIFILGCSTSDSESIAKNKSETASDADSTKVVWMAFNAGIEKGVKENKNIIVDFYTDWCHWCKVMDEKTFSDPKVAKELKEKFITIRINAESKTEKASFQGNEYTNVELTHAFHVTGFPSLAFISPQQEVITVIPGYIPAEQFYYLLSYVDQECYKKQLSLDEFIKRKGDCDSTKGQSGKI
;
A
#
# COMPACT_ATOMS: atom_id res chain seq x y z
N MET A 1 -49.94 -12.41 -11.82
CA MET A 1 -51.22 -12.46 -12.55
C MET A 1 -50.93 -12.51 -14.05
N LYS A 2 -51.41 -13.58 -14.70
CA LYS A 2 -51.75 -13.80 -16.14
C LYS A 2 -51.07 -12.88 -17.19
N LYS A 3 -50.13 -13.39 -18.00
CA LYS A 3 -50.31 -14.05 -19.32
C LYS A 3 -51.27 -13.29 -20.27
N LEU A 4 -50.79 -12.91 -21.47
CA LEU A 4 -51.44 -13.15 -22.78
C LEU A 4 -50.52 -12.60 -23.90
N PHE A 5 -49.82 -13.36 -24.76
CA PHE A 5 -50.20 -14.38 -25.78
C PHE A 5 -50.85 -13.81 -27.06
N HIS A 6 -50.46 -14.42 -28.21
CA HIS A 6 -50.98 -14.35 -29.60
C HIS A 6 -50.17 -13.44 -30.55
N PHE A 7 -49.76 -13.82 -31.77
CA PHE A 7 -50.01 -14.98 -32.66
C PHE A 7 -48.97 -14.85 -33.81
N MET A 8 -48.11 -15.84 -34.12
CA MET A 8 -48.33 -16.96 -35.05
C MET A 8 -48.44 -16.57 -36.55
N VAL A 9 -47.38 -16.79 -37.33
CA VAL A 9 -47.36 -17.23 -38.77
C VAL A 9 -45.96 -17.82 -39.05
N ILE A 10 -45.72 -19.12 -38.85
CA ILE A 10 -45.64 -20.19 -39.88
C ILE A 10 -45.21 -19.70 -41.27
N ILE A 11 -43.93 -19.86 -41.64
CA ILE A 11 -43.57 -20.32 -42.99
C ILE A 11 -42.44 -21.35 -42.88
N SER A 12 -42.83 -22.58 -43.18
CA SER A 12 -41.98 -23.70 -43.55
C SER A 12 -41.15 -23.31 -44.78
N PHE A 13 -39.82 -23.36 -44.69
CA PHE A 13 -38.99 -23.59 -45.87
C PHE A 13 -37.98 -24.71 -45.58
N ILE A 14 -38.22 -25.78 -46.33
CA ILE A 14 -37.59 -27.08 -46.34
C ILE A 14 -36.26 -26.99 -47.11
N PHE A 15 -35.26 -27.70 -46.58
CA PHE A 15 -34.07 -28.29 -47.24
C PHE A 15 -33.22 -27.40 -48.15
N ILE A 16 -31.96 -27.17 -47.73
CA ILE A 16 -30.81 -27.40 -48.62
C ILE A 16 -29.71 -28.15 -47.85
N LEU A 17 -29.21 -29.19 -48.53
CA LEU A 17 -28.15 -30.11 -48.20
C LEU A 17 -26.84 -29.44 -47.75
N GLY A 18 -26.25 -30.00 -46.70
CA GLY A 18 -24.88 -30.52 -46.69
C GLY A 18 -23.70 -29.55 -46.76
N CYS A 19 -22.91 -29.50 -45.69
CA CYS A 19 -21.54 -30.04 -45.73
C CYS A 19 -20.96 -30.15 -44.31
N SER A 20 -20.22 -31.23 -44.10
CA SER A 20 -19.59 -31.67 -42.86
C SER A 20 -18.71 -30.62 -42.19
N THR A 21 -18.64 -30.63 -40.85
CA THR A 21 -17.38 -30.53 -40.08
C THR A 21 -17.63 -30.73 -38.58
N SER A 22 -17.08 -31.85 -38.08
CA SER A 22 -16.46 -32.08 -36.76
C SER A 22 -17.11 -31.50 -35.50
N ASP A 23 -17.65 -32.41 -34.68
CA ASP A 23 -17.84 -32.22 -33.25
C ASP A 23 -16.51 -32.01 -32.52
N SER A 24 -16.46 -30.99 -31.65
CA SER A 24 -15.54 -30.88 -30.51
C SER A 24 -16.07 -29.85 -29.52
N GLU A 25 -16.73 -30.36 -28.49
CA GLU A 25 -16.51 -30.03 -27.08
C GLU A 25 -16.11 -28.59 -26.69
N SER A 26 -17.05 -27.95 -26.00
CA SER A 26 -16.92 -27.32 -24.67
C SER A 26 -15.63 -26.58 -24.27
N ILE A 27 -15.90 -25.52 -23.48
CA ILE A 27 -15.03 -24.79 -22.55
C ILE A 27 -14.58 -23.43 -23.10
N ALA A 28 -15.45 -22.46 -22.81
CA ALA A 28 -15.05 -21.11 -22.47
C ALA A 28 -13.81 -21.13 -21.56
N LYS A 29 -12.67 -20.69 -22.08
CA LYS A 29 -11.49 -20.39 -21.27
C LYS A 29 -11.06 -18.95 -21.55
N ASN A 30 -11.32 -18.13 -20.54
CA ASN A 30 -10.86 -16.77 -20.34
C ASN A 30 -9.45 -16.54 -20.90
N LYS A 31 -9.35 -15.60 -21.84
CA LYS A 31 -8.11 -14.85 -22.13
C LYS A 31 -8.29 -13.45 -21.56
N SER A 32 -8.31 -13.35 -20.24
CA SER A 32 -8.31 -12.09 -19.49
C SER A 32 -7.77 -12.36 -18.10
N GLU A 33 -6.48 -12.69 -17.98
CA GLU A 33 -5.75 -12.70 -16.71
C GLU A 33 -4.25 -12.94 -16.98
N THR A 34 -3.54 -11.92 -17.49
CA THR A 34 -2.06 -11.83 -17.42
C THR A 34 -1.65 -10.39 -17.73
N ALA A 35 -2.18 -9.42 -16.99
CA ALA A 35 -1.73 -8.03 -17.02
C ALA A 35 -1.84 -7.31 -15.65
N SER A 36 -2.37 -7.94 -14.60
CA SER A 36 -2.64 -7.29 -13.32
C SER A 36 -1.56 -7.50 -12.25
N ASP A 37 -0.68 -8.49 -12.38
CA ASP A 37 0.25 -8.83 -11.28
C ASP A 37 1.54 -7.99 -11.30
N ALA A 38 2.01 -7.55 -12.46
CA ALA A 38 3.24 -6.75 -12.58
C ALA A 38 3.07 -5.31 -12.05
N ASP A 39 1.84 -4.78 -11.99
CA ASP A 39 1.54 -3.44 -11.43
C ASP A 39 1.30 -3.47 -9.91
N SER A 40 1.16 -4.66 -9.31
CA SER A 40 0.94 -4.81 -7.87
C SER A 40 2.20 -4.55 -7.04
N THR A 41 3.38 -4.59 -7.64
CA THR A 41 4.68 -4.53 -6.93
C THR A 41 5.33 -3.15 -6.94
N LYS A 42 4.71 -2.13 -7.54
CA LYS A 42 5.29 -0.78 -7.61
C LYS A 42 4.60 0.17 -6.62
N VAL A 43 5.39 0.74 -5.72
CA VAL A 43 4.93 1.79 -4.80
C VAL A 43 4.68 3.09 -5.55
N VAL A 44 3.55 3.73 -5.26
CA VAL A 44 3.17 5.02 -5.86
C VAL A 44 3.54 6.15 -4.90
N TRP A 45 4.59 6.88 -5.23
CA TRP A 45 5.06 8.01 -4.43
C TRP A 45 4.33 9.31 -4.78
N MET A 46 3.79 9.97 -3.77
CA MET A 46 3.13 11.27 -3.92
C MET A 46 4.01 12.43 -3.44
N ALA A 47 3.74 13.62 -3.98
CA ALA A 47 4.26 14.86 -3.41
C ALA A 47 3.65 15.10 -2.02
N PHE A 48 4.39 15.79 -1.15
CA PHE A 48 4.04 15.94 0.26
C PHE A 48 2.61 16.46 0.48
N ASN A 49 2.28 17.63 -0.06
CA ASN A 49 0.98 18.26 0.16
C ASN A 49 -0.19 17.39 -0.32
N ALA A 50 -0.06 16.79 -1.51
CA ALA A 50 -1.09 15.92 -2.07
C ALA A 50 -1.27 14.63 -1.26
N GLY A 51 -0.19 14.08 -0.72
CA GLY A 51 -0.24 12.90 0.14
C GLY A 51 -0.87 13.20 1.50
N ILE A 52 -0.52 14.34 2.12
CA ILE A 52 -1.16 14.79 3.37
C ILE A 52 -2.66 14.96 3.18
N GLU A 53 -3.08 15.67 2.14
CA GLU A 53 -4.50 15.87 1.83
C GLU A 53 -5.22 14.52 1.62
N LYS A 54 -4.63 13.62 0.84
CA LYS A 54 -5.20 12.29 0.58
C LYS A 54 -5.29 11.43 1.84
N GLY A 55 -4.28 11.45 2.71
CA GLY A 55 -4.28 10.69 3.96
C GLY A 55 -5.36 11.14 4.93
N VAL A 56 -5.55 12.46 5.06
CA VAL A 56 -6.66 13.03 5.84
C VAL A 56 -8.01 12.62 5.23
N LYS A 57 -8.17 12.80 3.91
CA LYS A 57 -9.41 12.51 3.20
C LYS A 57 -9.82 11.03 3.23
N GLU A 58 -8.86 10.12 3.10
CA GLU A 58 -9.10 8.68 3.10
C GLU A 58 -9.02 8.06 4.50
N ASN A 59 -8.74 8.86 5.53
CA ASN A 59 -8.49 8.41 6.90
C ASN A 59 -7.45 7.27 6.96
N LYS A 60 -6.33 7.44 6.23
CA LYS A 60 -5.24 6.46 6.14
C LYS A 60 -3.94 7.01 6.72
N ASN A 61 -3.19 6.14 7.38
CA ASN A 61 -1.84 6.44 7.83
C ASN A 61 -0.94 6.79 6.63
N ILE A 62 0.02 7.68 6.88
CA ILE A 62 0.91 8.23 5.88
C ILE A 62 2.35 7.85 6.22
N ILE A 63 3.11 7.49 5.20
CA ILE A 63 4.55 7.22 5.31
C ILE A 63 5.28 8.23 4.44
N VAL A 64 6.23 8.95 5.03
CA VAL A 64 7.09 9.92 4.33
C VAL A 64 8.50 9.37 4.27
N ASP A 65 9.00 9.11 3.07
CA ASP A 65 10.41 8.77 2.81
C ASP A 65 11.23 10.02 2.53
N PHE A 66 12.10 10.37 3.51
CA PHE A 66 13.11 11.41 3.38
C PHE A 66 14.38 10.81 2.77
N TYR A 67 14.71 11.24 1.55
CA TYR A 67 15.85 10.75 0.79
C TYR A 67 16.69 11.90 0.22
N THR A 68 17.85 11.55 -0.33
CA THR A 68 18.66 12.41 -1.21
C THR A 68 19.12 11.62 -2.43
N ASP A 69 19.43 12.29 -3.54
CA ASP A 69 19.78 11.63 -4.81
C ASP A 69 21.10 10.84 -4.74
N TRP A 70 22.02 11.28 -3.87
CA TRP A 70 23.33 10.67 -3.67
C TRP A 70 23.33 9.58 -2.59
N CYS A 71 22.24 9.41 -1.84
CA CYS A 71 22.13 8.45 -0.74
C CYS A 71 22.13 7.00 -1.25
N HIS A 72 23.22 6.26 -1.01
CA HIS A 72 23.33 4.86 -1.40
C HIS A 72 22.27 3.99 -0.71
N TRP A 73 22.10 4.12 0.60
CA TRP A 73 21.14 3.30 1.36
C TRP A 73 19.68 3.56 1.01
N CYS A 74 19.36 4.75 0.49
CA CYS A 74 18.03 5.07 -0.03
C CYS A 74 17.73 4.22 -1.28
N LYS A 75 18.72 4.11 -2.19
CA LYS A 75 18.61 3.26 -3.40
C LYS A 75 18.53 1.78 -3.04
N VAL A 76 19.30 1.34 -2.04
CA VAL A 76 19.20 -0.04 -1.51
C VAL A 76 17.82 -0.29 -0.93
N MET A 77 17.23 0.67 -0.21
CA MET A 77 15.88 0.55 0.34
C MET A 77 14.82 0.46 -0.77
N ASP A 78 14.96 1.26 -1.83
CA ASP A 78 14.10 1.18 -3.02
C ASP A 78 14.13 -0.23 -3.65
N GLU A 79 15.32 -0.80 -3.84
CA GLU A 79 15.53 -2.08 -4.53
C GLU A 79 15.28 -3.33 -3.68
N LYS A 80 15.39 -3.23 -2.35
CA LYS A 80 15.34 -4.40 -1.45
C LYS A 80 14.13 -4.40 -0.54
N THR A 81 13.54 -3.24 -0.27
CA THR A 81 12.44 -3.09 0.68
C THR A 81 11.18 -2.65 -0.02
N PHE A 82 11.18 -1.50 -0.69
CA PHE A 82 9.95 -0.99 -1.31
C PHE A 82 9.50 -1.79 -2.53
N SER A 83 10.42 -2.47 -3.23
CA SER A 83 10.08 -3.39 -4.32
C SER A 83 9.75 -4.81 -3.87
N ASP A 84 9.82 -5.14 -2.57
CA ASP A 84 9.36 -6.43 -2.08
C ASP A 84 7.83 -6.54 -2.29
N PRO A 85 7.31 -7.62 -2.90
CA PRO A 85 5.89 -7.72 -3.23
C PRO A 85 4.96 -7.63 -2.02
N LYS A 86 5.37 -8.12 -0.84
CA LYS A 86 4.54 -8.01 0.37
C LYS A 86 4.52 -6.58 0.86
N VAL A 87 5.67 -5.92 0.90
CA VAL A 87 5.77 -4.50 1.29
C VAL A 87 4.97 -3.61 0.34
N ALA A 88 5.19 -3.74 -0.97
CA ALA A 88 4.51 -2.93 -1.98
C ALA A 88 2.99 -3.06 -1.89
N LYS A 89 2.50 -4.29 -1.66
CA LYS A 89 1.08 -4.55 -1.45
C LYS A 89 0.53 -3.84 -0.20
N GLU A 90 1.18 -4.01 0.95
CA GLU A 90 0.74 -3.36 2.21
C GLU A 90 0.74 -1.83 2.07
N LEU A 91 1.79 -1.26 1.47
CA LEU A 91 1.88 0.17 1.19
C LEU A 91 0.72 0.65 0.30
N LYS A 92 0.44 -0.06 -0.80
CA LYS A 92 -0.62 0.29 -1.76
C LYS A 92 -2.02 0.20 -1.15
N GLU A 93 -2.28 -0.82 -0.33
CA GLU A 93 -3.61 -1.10 0.20
C GLU A 93 -3.94 -0.24 1.43
N LYS A 94 -2.94 0.01 2.29
CA LYS A 94 -3.19 0.50 3.66
C LYS A 94 -2.61 1.87 3.97
N PHE A 95 -1.64 2.35 3.19
CA PHE A 95 -0.93 3.59 3.49
C PHE A 95 -1.01 4.60 2.35
N ILE A 96 -0.82 5.88 2.68
CA ILE A 96 -0.45 6.90 1.71
C ILE A 96 1.07 7.07 1.74
N THR A 97 1.72 6.86 0.61
CA THR A 97 3.18 6.96 0.48
C THR A 97 3.60 8.29 -0.14
N ILE A 98 4.41 9.04 0.60
CA ILE A 98 4.98 10.33 0.22
C ILE A 98 6.49 10.16 0.11
N ARG A 99 7.10 10.85 -0.85
CA ARG A 99 8.55 10.93 -0.96
C ARG A 99 9.01 12.38 -1.04
N ILE A 100 10.08 12.71 -0.33
CA ILE A 100 10.60 14.07 -0.23
C ILE A 100 12.13 14.05 -0.40
N ASN A 101 12.62 14.81 -1.37
CA ASN A 101 14.06 15.08 -1.46
C ASN A 101 14.40 16.12 -0.39
N ALA A 102 15.13 15.68 0.63
CA ALA A 102 15.45 16.46 1.82
C ALA A 102 16.38 17.66 1.54
N GLU A 103 17.04 17.70 0.38
CA GLU A 103 17.94 18.80 0.00
C GLU A 103 17.25 19.87 -0.87
N SER A 104 16.00 19.64 -1.27
CA SER A 104 15.28 20.60 -2.11
C SER A 104 14.98 21.89 -1.34
N LYS A 105 15.52 23.00 -1.85
CA LYS A 105 15.31 24.35 -1.28
C LYS A 105 14.12 25.08 -1.91
N THR A 106 13.59 24.57 -3.01
CA THR A 106 12.54 25.24 -3.79
C THR A 106 11.17 24.59 -3.62
N GLU A 107 11.12 23.29 -3.34
CA GLU A 107 9.87 22.62 -3.03
C GLU A 107 9.31 23.08 -1.68
N LYS A 108 7.98 23.18 -1.62
CA LYS A 108 7.25 23.65 -0.46
C LYS A 108 6.36 22.53 0.08
N ALA A 109 6.30 22.45 1.40
CA ALA A 109 5.51 21.50 2.15
C ALA A 109 4.67 22.23 3.21
N SER A 110 3.37 21.96 3.20
CA SER A 110 2.40 22.48 4.15
C SER A 110 2.12 21.39 5.18
N PHE A 111 2.46 21.63 6.44
CA PHE A 111 2.24 20.64 7.50
C PHE A 111 1.81 21.32 8.80
N GLN A 112 0.74 20.82 9.42
CA GLN A 112 0.23 21.32 10.70
C GLN A 112 0.04 22.86 10.73
N GLY A 113 -0.44 23.44 9.63
CA GLY A 113 -0.70 24.89 9.51
C GLY A 113 0.52 25.77 9.25
N ASN A 114 1.70 25.19 9.08
CA ASN A 114 2.93 25.91 8.73
C ASN A 114 3.40 25.53 7.32
N GLU A 115 4.13 26.46 6.69
CA GLU A 115 4.79 26.28 5.40
C GLU A 115 6.28 26.06 5.62
N TYR A 116 6.85 25.08 4.92
CA TYR A 116 8.25 24.70 4.98
C TYR A 116 8.82 24.56 3.57
N THR A 117 10.12 24.80 3.40
CA THR A 117 10.90 24.11 2.36
C THR A 117 11.12 22.65 2.74
N ASN A 118 11.52 21.78 1.80
CA ASN A 118 11.83 20.40 2.16
C ASN A 118 12.97 20.30 3.18
N VAL A 119 13.97 21.20 3.10
CA VAL A 119 15.05 21.29 4.09
C VAL A 119 14.50 21.61 5.48
N GLU A 120 13.69 22.65 5.61
CA GLU A 120 13.07 23.04 6.89
C GLU A 120 12.15 21.96 7.45
N LEU A 121 11.37 21.29 6.57
CA LEU A 121 10.51 20.19 6.95
C LEU A 121 11.32 19.01 7.48
N THR A 122 12.41 18.65 6.79
CA THR A 122 13.34 17.58 7.22
C THR A 122 13.85 17.84 8.65
N HIS A 123 14.22 19.10 8.95
CA HIS A 123 14.61 19.51 10.30
C HIS A 123 13.45 19.45 11.30
N ALA A 124 12.25 19.88 10.93
CA ALA A 124 11.05 19.83 11.78
C ALA A 124 10.68 18.40 12.16
N PHE A 125 10.95 17.43 11.29
CA PHE A 125 10.80 15.99 11.56
C PHE A 125 11.98 15.38 12.32
N HIS A 126 12.97 16.17 12.73
CA HIS A 126 14.18 15.72 13.42
C HIS A 126 14.96 14.64 12.65
N VAL A 127 14.90 14.66 11.32
CA VAL A 127 15.66 13.74 10.48
C VAL A 127 17.15 14.09 10.55
N THR A 128 17.96 13.14 10.99
CA THR A 128 19.42 13.30 11.20
C THR A 128 20.28 12.51 10.22
N GLY A 129 19.66 11.67 9.39
CA GLY A 129 20.33 10.86 8.38
C GLY A 129 19.36 10.26 7.37
N PHE A 130 19.89 9.67 6.29
CA PHE A 130 19.08 9.16 5.18
C PHE A 130 19.36 7.67 4.89
N PRO A 131 18.35 6.89 4.47
CA PRO A 131 16.93 7.28 4.42
C PRO A 131 16.38 7.51 5.84
N SER A 132 15.26 8.21 5.95
CA SER A 132 14.47 8.25 7.18
C SER A 132 12.99 8.15 6.84
N LEU A 133 12.26 7.32 7.57
CA LEU A 133 10.82 7.15 7.37
C LEU A 133 10.04 7.77 8.52
N ALA A 134 9.17 8.74 8.22
CA ALA A 134 8.18 9.22 9.17
C ALA A 134 6.84 8.53 8.96
N PHE A 135 6.22 8.09 10.05
CA PHE A 135 4.84 7.60 10.09
C PHE A 135 3.96 8.68 10.69
N ILE A 136 2.87 9.00 10.00
CA ILE A 136 1.96 10.09 10.39
C ILE A 136 0.53 9.53 10.39
N SER A 137 -0.23 9.83 11.44
CA SER A 137 -1.64 9.47 11.53
C SER A 137 -2.51 10.30 10.57
N PRO A 138 -3.76 9.91 10.29
CA PRO A 138 -4.68 10.75 9.52
C PRO A 138 -4.97 12.11 10.18
N GLN A 139 -4.74 12.23 11.49
CA GLN A 139 -4.86 13.48 12.25
C GLN A 139 -3.62 14.37 12.15
N GLN A 140 -2.66 14.00 11.27
CA GLN A 140 -1.36 14.66 11.09
C GLN A 140 -0.48 14.61 12.35
N GLU A 141 -0.68 13.64 13.24
CA GLU A 141 0.23 13.39 14.36
C GLU A 141 1.40 12.54 13.88
N VAL A 142 2.63 12.95 14.18
CA VAL A 142 3.82 12.15 13.88
C VAL A 142 3.90 11.00 14.89
N ILE A 143 3.65 9.78 14.42
CA ILE A 143 3.70 8.56 15.23
C ILE A 143 5.14 8.24 15.59
N THR A 144 6.04 8.23 14.60
CA THR A 144 7.46 7.97 14.79
C THR A 144 8.26 8.38 13.56
N VAL A 145 9.57 8.59 13.73
CA VAL A 145 10.54 8.77 12.66
C VAL A 145 11.65 7.75 12.87
N ILE A 146 11.87 6.88 11.88
CA ILE A 146 12.84 5.79 11.95
C ILE A 146 13.97 6.07 10.96
N PRO A 147 15.19 6.28 11.44
CA PRO A 147 16.34 6.53 10.58
C PRO A 147 16.92 5.23 10.03
N GLY A 148 17.54 5.34 8.86
CA GLY A 148 18.35 4.31 8.23
C GLY A 148 17.56 3.32 7.38
N TYR A 149 18.32 2.45 6.72
CA TYR A 149 17.78 1.37 5.91
C TYR A 149 17.04 0.34 6.78
N ILE A 150 15.82 -0.02 6.36
CA ILE A 150 15.01 -1.06 6.99
C ILE A 150 14.84 -2.23 5.99
N PRO A 151 15.28 -3.46 6.31
CA PRO A 151 15.05 -4.63 5.46
C PRO A 151 13.56 -4.95 5.28
N ALA A 152 13.18 -5.54 4.14
CA ALA A 152 11.79 -5.86 3.78
C ALA A 152 10.98 -6.54 4.88
N GLU A 153 11.51 -7.59 5.51
CA GLU A 153 10.80 -8.34 6.56
C GLU A 153 10.51 -7.47 7.79
N GLN A 154 11.50 -6.71 8.26
CA GLN A 154 11.32 -5.80 9.40
C GLN A 154 10.34 -4.70 9.06
N PHE A 155 10.42 -4.16 7.84
CA PHE A 155 9.51 -3.13 7.38
C PHE A 155 8.07 -3.65 7.27
N TYR A 156 7.86 -4.88 6.79
CA TYR A 156 6.55 -5.53 6.78
C TYR A 156 5.94 -5.63 8.18
N TYR A 157 6.71 -6.04 9.19
CA TYR A 157 6.23 -6.06 10.57
C TYR A 157 5.93 -4.66 11.10
N LEU A 158 6.76 -3.68 10.77
CA LEU A 158 6.51 -2.29 11.15
C LEU A 158 5.22 -1.73 10.54
N LEU A 159 4.95 -2.02 9.26
CA LEU A 159 3.69 -1.65 8.61
C LEU A 159 2.50 -2.27 9.36
N SER A 160 2.57 -3.56 9.67
CA SER A 160 1.52 -4.26 10.42
C SER A 160 1.33 -3.69 11.83
N TYR A 161 2.41 -3.33 12.52
CA TYR A 161 2.38 -2.73 13.86
C TYR A 161 1.69 -1.37 13.89
N VAL A 162 1.94 -0.53 12.87
CA VAL A 162 1.31 0.79 12.73
C VAL A 162 -0.15 0.65 12.27
N ASP A 163 -0.43 -0.22 11.30
CA ASP A 163 -1.78 -0.50 10.79
C ASP A 163 -2.73 -0.98 11.89
N GLN A 164 -2.26 -1.87 12.76
CA GLN A 164 -3.05 -2.37 13.89
C GLN A 164 -3.03 -1.44 15.11
N GLU A 165 -2.39 -0.27 15.01
CA GLU A 165 -2.24 0.71 16.08
C GLU A 165 -1.65 0.14 17.38
N CYS A 166 -0.80 -0.88 17.31
CA CYS A 166 -0.23 -1.54 18.49
C CYS A 166 0.51 -0.54 19.42
N TYR A 167 1.09 0.52 18.86
CA TYR A 167 1.77 1.58 19.62
C TYR A 167 0.86 2.30 20.61
N LYS A 168 -0.46 2.35 20.37
CA LYS A 168 -1.43 2.92 21.32
C LYS A 168 -1.73 1.97 22.48
N LYS A 169 -1.37 0.68 22.36
CA LYS A 169 -1.63 -0.38 23.35
C LYS A 169 -0.43 -0.64 24.29
N GLN A 170 0.56 0.26 24.32
CA GLN A 170 1.80 0.11 25.10
C GLN A 170 2.62 -1.15 24.75
N LEU A 171 2.36 -1.76 23.59
CA LEU A 171 3.11 -2.92 23.11
C LEU A 171 4.34 -2.43 22.35
N SER A 172 5.54 -2.90 22.66
CA SER A 172 6.75 -2.54 21.89
C SER A 172 6.80 -3.28 20.54
N LEU A 173 7.49 -2.71 19.55
CA LEU A 173 7.70 -3.36 18.25
C LEU A 173 8.41 -4.72 18.39
N ASP A 174 9.42 -4.81 19.25
CA ASP A 174 10.14 -6.06 19.51
C ASP A 174 9.22 -7.15 20.07
N GLU A 175 8.31 -6.77 20.98
CA GLU A 175 7.35 -7.69 21.56
C GLU A 175 6.29 -8.10 20.53
N PHE A 176 5.84 -7.18 19.68
CA PHE A 176 4.95 -7.48 18.56
C PHE A 176 5.55 -8.47 17.57
N ILE A 177 6.84 -8.32 17.22
CA ILE A 177 7.56 -9.25 16.35
C ILE A 177 7.65 -10.64 17.00
N LYS A 178 7.96 -10.73 18.31
CA LYS A 178 7.96 -12.00 19.05
C LYS A 178 6.58 -12.67 19.06
N ARG A 179 5.51 -11.89 19.05
CA ARG A 179 4.11 -12.34 18.95
C ARG A 179 3.68 -12.66 17.51
N LYS A 180 4.59 -12.62 16.53
CA LYS A 180 4.34 -12.89 15.11
C LYS A 180 3.31 -11.95 14.48
N GLY A 181 3.24 -10.70 14.96
CA GLY A 181 2.42 -9.67 14.34
C GLY A 181 0.99 -9.55 14.86
N ASP A 182 0.75 -9.97 16.11
CA ASP A 182 -0.56 -9.87 16.78
C ASP A 182 -0.49 -8.88 17.95
N CYS A 183 -1.27 -7.78 17.89
CA CYS A 183 -1.35 -6.82 19.00
C CYS A 183 -2.06 -7.40 20.23
N ASP A 184 -2.98 -8.34 20.05
CA ASP A 184 -3.99 -8.73 21.05
C ASP A 184 -3.71 -10.09 21.70
N SER A 185 -2.55 -10.69 21.43
CA SER A 185 -2.17 -11.98 22.02
C SER A 185 -2.02 -11.89 23.54
N THR A 186 -3.08 -12.19 24.29
CA THR A 186 -3.09 -12.40 25.76
C THR A 186 -2.58 -13.79 26.16
N LYS A 187 -1.88 -14.49 25.27
CA LYS A 187 -1.29 -15.80 25.58
C LYS A 187 0.21 -15.64 25.84
N GLY A 188 0.60 -15.54 27.11
CA GLY A 188 2.01 -15.72 27.42
C GLY A 188 2.56 -15.42 28.81
N GLN A 189 1.79 -15.08 29.86
CA GLN A 189 2.28 -15.16 31.25
C GLN A 189 1.14 -15.48 32.23
N SER A 190 0.67 -16.73 32.22
CA SER A 190 0.00 -17.33 33.36
C SER A 190 0.46 -18.78 33.45
N GLY A 191 1.21 -19.10 34.50
CA GLY A 191 1.63 -20.47 34.80
C GLY A 191 3.14 -20.73 34.84
N LYS A 192 3.85 -20.11 35.79
CA LYS A 192 4.97 -20.71 36.53
C LYS A 192 5.41 -19.75 37.64
N ILE A 193 4.84 -19.89 38.84
CA ILE A 193 5.47 -20.42 40.07
C ILE A 193 4.33 -20.95 40.94
#